data_AF-A0AAN9UDF1-F1
#
_entry.id   AF-A0AAN9UDF1-F1
#
_cell.length_a   1.000
_cell.length_b   1.000
_cell.length_c   1.000
_cell.angle_alpha   90.00
_cell.angle_beta   90.00
_cell.angle_gamma   90.00
#
_symmetry.space_group_name_H-M   'P 1'
#
loop_
_entity.id
_entity.type
_entity.pdbx_description
1 polymer ?
#
loop_
_entity_poly.entity_id
_entity_poly.type
_entity_poly.pdbx_seq_one_letter_code
_entity_poly.pdbx_strand_id
1 'polypeptide(L)'
;MPPSLPRAPLRSLSSSIPSAALRTFSTTAPRLEVDIPPESPRFINLPDPPQSSEVRRPPVKGVLPVPREIFHRRNNGSHKVQPHFVDQTVPKSKAELAGEAPRSEKAAWKRLMADSRRQALAAGISSLWQRKQTRESQAKGRAEQHRLRNLMAANAPEGLDDVYTRGTITQHTLDTKVIRDPEYNERQLESKARTEAIYHAKSESRKDALQRLYVEAGNFIVSEDELSKKVEEVFSENYFKAYGKQFAIPDAENVWDAHGPPITVRSMFASLKGTSTVAIDYHRSEASETTLRQRTVAAELTGGAMSAGPSSKRN
;
A
#
# COMPACT_ATOMS: atom_id res chain seq x y z
N MET A 1 37.27 -52.17 -14.56
CA MET A 1 36.98 -51.40 -15.79
C MET A 1 37.90 -50.18 -15.80
N PRO A 2 38.67 -49.93 -16.87
CA PRO A 2 39.63 -48.83 -16.88
C PRO A 2 38.92 -47.47 -16.98
N PRO A 3 39.47 -46.40 -16.38
CA PRO A 3 38.86 -45.07 -16.42
C PRO A 3 38.96 -44.45 -17.83
N SER A 4 37.83 -43.97 -18.33
CA SER A 4 37.73 -43.29 -19.63
C SER A 4 38.41 -41.92 -19.59
N LEU A 5 39.40 -41.70 -20.46
CA LEU A 5 40.07 -40.41 -20.64
C LEU A 5 39.09 -39.34 -21.16
N PRO A 6 39.27 -38.06 -20.76
CA PRO A 6 38.39 -36.97 -21.17
C PRO A 6 38.51 -36.67 -22.67
N ARG A 7 37.38 -36.80 -23.38
CA ARG A 7 37.26 -36.49 -24.81
C ARG A 7 37.31 -34.97 -25.00
N ALA A 8 38.37 -34.47 -25.63
CA ALA A 8 38.48 -33.06 -26.01
C ALA A 8 37.31 -32.67 -26.96
N PRO A 9 36.66 -31.52 -26.78
CA PRO A 9 35.62 -31.08 -27.70
C PRO A 9 36.26 -30.61 -29.00
N LEU A 10 36.22 -31.47 -30.03
CA LEU A 10 36.53 -31.07 -31.39
C LEU A 10 35.53 -29.99 -31.80
N ARG A 11 36.03 -28.75 -31.86
CA ARG A 11 35.34 -27.60 -32.41
C ARG A 11 34.81 -27.96 -33.79
N SER A 12 33.54 -27.64 -34.04
CA SER A 12 32.93 -27.65 -35.36
C SER A 12 33.67 -26.68 -36.28
N LEU A 13 34.67 -27.18 -37.01
CA LEU A 13 35.20 -26.50 -38.17
C LEU A 13 34.21 -26.77 -39.31
N SER A 14 33.38 -25.78 -39.62
CA SER A 14 32.71 -25.72 -40.91
C SER A 14 33.76 -25.39 -41.97
N SER A 15 34.36 -26.40 -42.58
CA SER A 15 35.23 -26.21 -43.74
C SER A 15 34.35 -25.93 -44.97
N SER A 16 34.28 -24.65 -45.36
CA SER A 16 33.88 -24.31 -46.73
C SER A 16 35.12 -24.47 -47.61
N ILE A 17 35.26 -25.63 -48.26
CA ILE A 17 36.25 -25.83 -49.33
C ILE A 17 35.53 -25.57 -50.66
N PRO A 18 36.10 -24.75 -51.57
CA PRO A 18 35.54 -24.57 -52.90
C PRO A 18 35.78 -25.85 -53.71
N SER A 19 34.72 -26.55 -54.09
CA SER A 19 34.81 -27.65 -55.04
C SER A 19 34.20 -27.22 -56.37
N ALA A 20 35.03 -27.17 -57.42
CA ALA A 20 34.58 -27.39 -58.80
C ALA A 20 35.76 -27.63 -59.74
N ALA A 21 36.45 -28.77 -59.58
CA ALA A 21 37.07 -29.43 -60.73
C ALA A 21 36.02 -30.40 -61.31
N LEU A 22 35.28 -29.94 -62.32
CA LEU A 22 34.26 -30.72 -63.02
C LEU A 22 34.94 -31.87 -63.79
N ARG A 23 34.81 -33.12 -63.31
CA ARG A 23 35.06 -34.32 -64.10
C ARG A 23 33.75 -34.75 -64.76
N THR A 24 33.73 -34.83 -66.09
CA THR A 24 32.52 -34.95 -66.93
C THR A 24 31.97 -36.37 -67.12
N PHE A 25 32.56 -37.41 -66.50
CA PHE A 25 32.13 -38.80 -66.73
C PHE A 25 32.15 -39.74 -65.50
N SER A 26 32.02 -39.23 -64.27
CA SER A 26 31.89 -40.09 -63.08
C SER A 26 30.52 -39.90 -62.42
N THR A 27 29.78 -40.99 -62.20
CA THR A 27 28.46 -41.02 -61.53
C THR A 27 28.55 -40.98 -60.00
N THR A 28 29.77 -40.93 -59.43
CA THR A 28 29.98 -40.90 -57.99
C THR A 28 30.03 -39.46 -57.49
N ALA A 29 29.18 -39.14 -56.51
CA ALA A 29 29.17 -37.85 -55.82
C ALA A 29 30.58 -37.45 -55.31
N PRO A 30 30.90 -36.14 -55.24
CA PRO A 30 32.18 -35.67 -54.72
C PRO A 30 32.37 -36.18 -53.29
N ARG A 31 33.30 -37.12 -53.11
CA ARG A 31 33.68 -37.66 -51.79
C ARG A 31 34.38 -36.58 -50.98
N LEU A 32 34.10 -36.53 -49.67
CA LEU A 32 34.97 -35.83 -48.73
C LEU A 32 36.38 -36.42 -48.83
N GLU A 33 37.43 -35.63 -48.59
CA GLU A 33 38.84 -36.07 -48.74
C GLU A 33 39.17 -37.34 -47.92
N VAL A 34 38.35 -37.68 -46.92
CA VAL A 34 38.41 -38.94 -46.17
C VAL A 34 37.00 -39.51 -46.04
N ASP A 35 36.75 -40.70 -46.60
CA ASP A 35 35.52 -41.45 -46.39
C ASP A 35 35.44 -41.88 -44.91
N ILE A 36 34.25 -41.74 -44.29
CA ILE A 36 34.03 -42.17 -42.92
C ILE A 36 34.18 -43.70 -42.87
N PRO A 37 35.14 -44.25 -42.09
CA PRO A 37 35.34 -45.69 -42.06
C PRO A 37 34.15 -46.40 -41.39
N PRO A 38 33.90 -47.68 -41.72
CA PRO A 38 32.81 -48.47 -41.11
C PRO A 38 32.94 -48.62 -39.59
N GLU A 39 34.15 -48.46 -39.05
CA GLU A 39 34.43 -48.49 -37.61
C GLU A 39 33.91 -47.24 -36.86
N SER A 40 33.67 -46.14 -37.58
CA SER A 40 33.16 -44.92 -36.97
C SER A 40 31.68 -45.08 -36.62
N PRO A 41 31.22 -44.70 -35.41
CA PRO A 41 29.80 -44.72 -35.05
C PRO A 41 28.95 -43.76 -35.89
N ARG A 42 29.58 -42.92 -36.72
CA ARG A 42 28.92 -42.03 -37.68
C ARG A 42 28.85 -42.61 -39.09
N PHE A 43 29.28 -43.86 -39.29
CA PHE A 43 29.19 -44.54 -40.60
C PHE A 43 27.73 -44.64 -41.05
N ILE A 44 26.82 -44.95 -40.12
CA ILE A 44 25.38 -44.89 -40.32
C ILE A 44 24.80 -43.98 -39.22
N ASN A 45 24.19 -42.86 -39.63
CA ASN A 45 23.58 -41.92 -38.68
C ASN A 45 22.13 -42.34 -38.40
N LEU A 46 21.92 -43.00 -37.26
CA LEU A 46 20.60 -43.29 -36.72
C LEU A 46 20.19 -42.16 -35.77
N PRO A 47 19.17 -41.35 -36.09
CA PRO A 47 18.72 -40.31 -35.18
C PRO A 47 17.97 -40.91 -33.99
N ASP A 48 18.26 -40.40 -32.80
CA ASP A 48 17.52 -40.77 -31.60
C ASP A 48 16.11 -40.15 -31.61
N PRO A 49 15.09 -40.84 -31.07
CA PRO A 49 13.77 -40.25 -30.89
C PRO A 49 13.82 -39.08 -29.89
N PRO A 50 12.89 -38.11 -29.96
CA PRO A 50 12.85 -37.00 -29.02
C PRO A 50 12.70 -37.50 -27.59
N GLN A 51 13.37 -36.85 -26.64
CA GLN A 51 13.34 -37.18 -25.20
C GLN A 51 13.83 -38.60 -24.83
N SER A 52 14.70 -39.21 -25.64
CA SER A 52 15.26 -40.56 -25.38
C SER A 52 16.32 -40.64 -24.28
N SER A 53 17.01 -39.53 -23.99
CA SER A 53 18.14 -39.50 -23.06
C SER A 53 18.01 -38.34 -22.05
N GLU A 54 18.33 -38.62 -20.79
CA GLU A 54 18.23 -37.66 -19.68
C GLU A 54 19.59 -37.28 -19.08
N VAL A 55 20.65 -37.31 -19.91
CA VAL A 55 22.02 -37.07 -19.45
C VAL A 55 22.16 -35.66 -18.86
N ARG A 56 22.42 -35.58 -17.54
CA ARG A 56 22.63 -34.33 -16.80
C ARG A 56 24.08 -33.86 -16.95
N ARG A 57 24.30 -32.72 -17.62
CA ARG A 57 25.63 -32.13 -17.76
C ARG A 57 26.05 -31.44 -16.44
N PRO A 58 27.30 -31.60 -15.98
CA PRO A 58 27.78 -30.91 -14.79
C PRO A 58 27.82 -29.39 -15.03
N PRO A 59 27.65 -28.56 -13.98
CA PRO A 59 27.69 -27.11 -14.11
C PRO A 59 29.10 -26.64 -14.53
N VAL A 60 29.19 -25.88 -15.62
CA VAL A 60 30.44 -25.28 -16.10
C VAL A 60 30.80 -24.09 -15.21
N LYS A 61 32.05 -24.04 -14.72
CA LYS A 61 32.55 -22.97 -13.85
C LYS A 61 33.16 -21.82 -14.68
N GLY A 62 33.15 -20.60 -14.11
CA GLY A 62 33.72 -19.40 -14.72
C GLY A 62 32.73 -18.63 -15.61
N VAL A 63 33.14 -17.42 -16.05
CA VAL A 63 32.34 -16.53 -16.90
C VAL A 63 33.23 -15.96 -18.00
N LEU A 64 32.72 -15.92 -19.23
CA LEU A 64 33.38 -15.24 -20.34
C LEU A 64 32.99 -13.75 -20.35
N PRO A 65 33.89 -12.83 -20.74
CA PRO A 65 33.57 -11.41 -20.83
C PRO A 65 32.47 -11.18 -21.86
N VAL A 66 31.44 -10.43 -21.46
CA VAL A 66 30.31 -10.11 -22.35
C VAL A 66 30.78 -9.11 -23.41
N PRO A 67 30.65 -9.42 -24.73
CA PRO A 67 31.03 -8.48 -25.77
C PRO A 67 30.19 -7.20 -25.71
N ARG A 68 30.84 -6.05 -25.91
CA ARG A 68 30.17 -4.74 -25.90
C ARG A 68 29.15 -4.61 -27.04
N GLU A 69 28.04 -3.94 -26.76
CA GLU A 69 27.04 -3.58 -27.78
C GLU A 69 27.55 -2.42 -28.66
N ILE A 70 27.61 -2.65 -29.97
CA ILE A 70 28.11 -1.67 -30.95
C ILE A 70 26.97 -0.76 -31.47
N PHE A 71 25.75 -1.30 -31.54
CA PHE A 71 24.55 -0.66 -32.09
C PHE A 71 23.51 -0.47 -30.98
N HIS A 72 23.52 0.67 -30.30
CA HIS A 72 22.59 0.93 -29.20
C HIS A 72 21.16 1.16 -29.69
N ARG A 73 20.18 0.76 -28.88
CA ARG A 73 18.75 0.89 -29.17
C ARG A 73 18.26 2.34 -29.26
N ARG A 74 18.78 3.23 -28.40
CA ARG A 74 18.33 4.63 -28.30
C ARG A 74 18.57 5.48 -29.55
N ASN A 75 19.65 5.20 -30.29
CA ASN A 75 20.05 5.97 -31.47
C ASN A 75 19.71 5.26 -32.79
N ASN A 76 18.82 4.26 -32.74
CA ASN A 76 18.41 3.43 -33.88
C ASN A 76 19.55 2.80 -34.69
N GLY A 77 20.79 2.72 -34.18
CA GLY A 77 21.96 2.10 -34.84
C GLY A 77 22.29 2.58 -36.26
N SER A 78 21.50 3.47 -36.83
CA SER A 78 21.27 3.58 -38.27
C SER A 78 22.44 4.27 -38.95
N HIS A 79 23.02 5.29 -38.31
CA HIS A 79 24.12 6.07 -38.89
C HIS A 79 25.33 5.20 -39.27
N LYS A 80 25.69 4.20 -38.44
CA LYS A 80 26.84 3.33 -38.73
C LYS A 80 26.58 2.36 -39.88
N VAL A 81 25.31 2.03 -40.14
CA VAL A 81 24.89 1.07 -41.16
C VAL A 81 24.66 1.75 -42.51
N GLN A 82 24.61 3.08 -42.56
CA GLN A 82 24.47 3.82 -43.80
C GLN A 82 25.62 3.52 -44.76
N PRO A 83 25.36 3.43 -46.09
CA PRO A 83 26.37 3.03 -47.06
C PRO A 83 27.56 3.99 -47.10
N HIS A 84 27.32 5.29 -46.89
CA HIS A 84 28.35 6.33 -46.89
C HIS A 84 29.16 6.44 -45.59
N PHE A 85 28.80 5.68 -44.54
CA PHE A 85 29.47 5.80 -43.23
C PHE A 85 30.96 5.46 -43.31
N VAL A 86 31.30 4.40 -44.03
CA VAL A 86 32.70 3.94 -44.14
C VAL A 86 33.53 4.97 -44.90
N ASP A 87 33.01 5.50 -46.00
CA ASP A 87 33.70 6.49 -46.82
C ASP A 87 33.89 7.83 -46.08
N GLN A 88 32.93 8.22 -45.25
CA GLN A 88 33.03 9.43 -44.42
C GLN A 88 33.99 9.27 -43.25
N THR A 89 34.00 8.11 -42.60
CA THR A 89 34.83 7.86 -41.41
C THR A 89 36.27 7.53 -41.75
N VAL A 90 36.50 6.84 -42.87
CA VAL A 90 37.84 6.44 -43.33
C VAL A 90 38.00 6.86 -44.79
N PRO A 91 38.07 8.17 -45.08
CA PRO A 91 38.18 8.67 -46.45
C PRO A 91 39.52 8.25 -47.09
N LYS A 92 39.50 8.15 -48.42
CA LYS A 92 40.72 7.95 -49.21
C LYS A 92 41.57 9.22 -49.20
N SER A 93 42.88 9.06 -49.35
CA SER A 93 43.78 10.21 -49.45
C SER A 93 43.53 11.00 -50.73
N LYS A 94 43.77 12.32 -50.75
CA LYS A 94 43.57 13.16 -51.94
C LYS A 94 44.33 12.63 -53.17
N ALA A 95 45.56 12.14 -52.98
CA ALA A 95 46.38 11.57 -54.05
C ALA A 95 45.80 10.23 -54.58
N GLU A 96 45.18 9.42 -53.71
CA GLU A 96 44.50 8.19 -54.13
C GLU A 96 43.20 8.50 -54.89
N LEU A 97 42.46 9.53 -54.47
CA LEU A 97 41.28 10.03 -55.18
C LEU A 97 41.63 10.64 -56.55
N ALA A 98 42.77 11.31 -56.64
CA ALA A 98 43.30 11.85 -57.90
C ALA A 98 43.93 10.78 -58.81
N GLY A 99 44.04 9.52 -58.37
CA GLY A 99 44.62 8.43 -59.15
C GLY A 99 46.16 8.42 -59.24
N GLU A 100 46.86 9.21 -58.42
CA GLU A 100 48.33 9.27 -58.45
C GLU A 100 48.96 7.99 -57.88
N ALA A 101 50.01 7.48 -58.54
CA ALA A 101 50.82 6.36 -58.04
C ALA A 101 51.48 6.69 -56.68
N PRO A 102 51.72 5.69 -55.81
CA PRO A 102 52.37 5.93 -54.53
C PRO A 102 53.81 6.39 -54.74
N ARG A 103 54.20 7.50 -54.10
CA ARG A 103 55.55 8.09 -54.24
C ARG A 103 56.69 7.25 -53.65
N SER A 104 56.38 6.24 -52.84
CA SER A 104 57.34 5.37 -52.15
C SER A 104 56.69 4.04 -51.79
N GLU A 105 57.47 2.98 -51.65
CA GLU A 105 57.02 1.67 -51.17
C GLU A 105 56.29 1.76 -49.83
N LYS A 106 56.78 2.60 -48.91
CA LYS A 106 56.12 2.85 -47.62
C LYS A 106 54.73 3.47 -47.80
N ALA A 107 54.56 4.32 -48.82
CA ALA A 107 53.26 4.90 -49.15
C ALA A 107 52.33 3.85 -49.78
N ALA A 108 52.86 2.97 -50.63
CA ALA A 108 52.11 1.85 -51.20
C ALA A 108 51.59 0.90 -50.10
N TRP A 109 52.45 0.51 -49.15
CA TRP A 109 52.06 -0.32 -48.01
C TRP A 109 50.98 0.33 -47.14
N LYS A 110 51.10 1.63 -46.87
CA LYS A 110 50.08 2.38 -46.12
C LYS A 110 48.73 2.41 -46.84
N ARG A 111 48.72 2.55 -48.17
CA ARG A 111 47.49 2.49 -48.97
C ARG A 111 46.85 1.10 -48.88
N LEU A 112 47.62 0.03 -49.07
CA LEU A 112 47.13 -1.35 -48.91
C LEU A 112 46.55 -1.61 -47.52
N MET A 113 47.23 -1.16 -46.46
CA MET A 113 46.74 -1.30 -45.09
C MET A 113 45.47 -0.49 -44.82
N ALA A 114 45.35 0.70 -45.42
CA ALA A 114 44.13 1.50 -45.33
C ALA A 114 42.96 0.82 -46.05
N ASP A 115 43.18 0.27 -47.24
CA ASP A 115 42.18 -0.51 -47.98
C ASP A 115 41.71 -1.74 -47.21
N SER A 116 42.64 -2.51 -46.66
CA SER A 116 42.34 -3.68 -45.82
C SER A 116 41.44 -3.29 -44.63
N ARG A 117 41.76 -2.18 -43.94
CA ARG A 117 40.96 -1.68 -42.80
C ARG A 117 39.58 -1.20 -43.22
N ARG A 118 39.47 -0.49 -44.36
CA ARG A 118 38.17 -0.05 -44.92
C ARG A 118 37.28 -1.23 -45.25
N GLN A 119 37.81 -2.23 -45.95
CA GLN A 119 37.09 -3.45 -46.30
C GLN A 119 36.66 -4.22 -45.05
N ALA A 120 37.56 -4.39 -44.07
CA ALA A 120 37.25 -5.05 -42.80
C ALA A 120 36.18 -4.30 -41.99
N LEU A 121 36.21 -2.95 -41.97
CA LEU A 121 35.21 -2.13 -41.30
C LEU A 121 33.84 -2.28 -41.97
N ALA A 122 33.77 -2.19 -43.30
CA ALA A 122 32.53 -2.32 -44.05
C ALA A 122 31.90 -3.71 -43.87
N ALA A 123 32.70 -4.78 -44.02
CA ALA A 123 32.26 -6.15 -43.80
C ALA A 123 31.89 -6.41 -42.33
N GLY A 124 32.65 -5.84 -41.39
CA GLY A 124 32.42 -5.98 -39.95
C GLY A 124 31.09 -5.35 -39.53
N ILE A 125 30.81 -4.12 -39.95
CA ILE A 125 29.56 -3.43 -39.61
C ILE A 125 28.35 -4.16 -40.21
N SER A 126 28.40 -4.50 -41.50
CA SER A 126 27.30 -5.16 -42.20
C SER A 126 26.98 -6.54 -41.60
N SER A 127 27.99 -7.37 -41.35
CA SER A 127 27.81 -8.69 -40.75
C SER A 127 27.31 -8.63 -39.30
N LEU A 128 27.85 -7.73 -38.48
CA LEU A 128 27.40 -7.56 -37.09
C LEU A 128 25.97 -7.02 -37.02
N TRP A 129 25.58 -6.16 -37.95
CA TRP A 129 24.22 -5.67 -38.06
C TRP A 129 23.24 -6.78 -38.44
N GLN A 130 23.56 -7.59 -39.45
CA GLN A 130 22.75 -8.75 -39.83
C GLN A 130 22.61 -9.75 -38.68
N ARG A 131 23.69 -10.02 -37.94
CA ARG A 131 23.65 -10.86 -36.71
C ARG A 131 22.75 -10.28 -35.64
N LYS A 132 22.74 -8.95 -35.47
CA LYS A 132 21.83 -8.29 -34.54
C LYS A 132 20.38 -8.46 -34.99
N GLN A 133 20.08 -8.15 -36.26
CA GLN A 133 18.71 -8.21 -36.80
C GLN A 133 18.13 -9.62 -36.73
N THR A 134 18.90 -10.63 -37.11
CA THR A 134 18.49 -12.04 -37.02
C THR A 134 18.25 -12.49 -35.58
N ARG A 135 19.12 -12.10 -34.64
CA ARG A 135 18.92 -12.38 -33.21
C ARG A 135 17.66 -11.70 -32.68
N GLU A 136 17.47 -10.42 -32.98
CA GLU A 136 16.31 -9.65 -32.50
C GLU A 136 15.00 -10.14 -33.12
N SER A 137 14.97 -10.51 -34.40
CA SER A 137 13.78 -11.06 -35.04
C SER A 137 13.41 -12.41 -34.44
N GLN A 138 14.38 -13.31 -34.22
CA GLN A 138 14.12 -14.61 -33.57
C GLN A 138 13.67 -14.45 -32.12
N ALA A 139 14.24 -13.49 -31.37
CA ALA A 139 13.81 -13.21 -30.01
C ALA A 139 12.39 -12.64 -29.97
N LYS A 140 12.07 -11.69 -30.85
CA LYS A 140 10.72 -11.11 -30.98
C LYS A 140 9.70 -12.16 -31.39
N GLY A 141 9.98 -12.98 -32.40
CA GLY A 141 9.09 -14.04 -32.84
C GLY A 141 8.79 -15.07 -31.74
N ARG A 142 9.81 -15.50 -30.98
CA ARG A 142 9.60 -16.38 -29.82
C ARG A 142 8.75 -15.70 -28.74
N ALA A 143 9.06 -14.45 -28.39
CA ALA A 143 8.32 -13.71 -27.38
C ALA A 143 6.85 -13.52 -27.75
N GLU A 144 6.57 -13.21 -29.02
CA GLU A 144 5.22 -13.07 -29.55
C GLU A 144 4.47 -14.40 -29.52
N GLN A 145 5.08 -15.48 -29.97
CA GLN A 145 4.47 -16.83 -29.91
C GLN A 145 4.12 -17.22 -28.47
N HIS A 146 5.02 -16.99 -27.51
CA HIS A 146 4.75 -17.23 -26.10
C HIS A 146 3.61 -16.35 -25.58
N ARG A 147 3.60 -15.06 -25.92
CA ARG A 147 2.53 -14.14 -25.53
C ARG A 147 1.18 -14.62 -26.07
N LEU A 148 1.10 -14.96 -27.35
CA LEU A 148 -0.13 -15.42 -27.99
C LEU A 148 -0.62 -16.73 -27.37
N ARG A 149 0.28 -17.71 -27.18
CA ARG A 149 -0.06 -18.97 -26.50
C ARG A 149 -0.61 -18.73 -25.09
N ASN A 150 0.04 -17.88 -24.31
CA ASN A 150 -0.40 -17.60 -22.94
C ASN A 150 -1.74 -16.88 -22.90
N LEU A 151 -1.96 -15.94 -23.82
CA LEU A 151 -3.25 -15.25 -23.98
C LEU A 151 -4.34 -16.24 -24.36
N MET A 152 -4.07 -17.11 -25.35
CA MET A 152 -5.01 -18.15 -25.77
C MET A 152 -5.36 -19.11 -24.63
N ALA A 153 -4.37 -19.53 -23.83
CA ALA A 153 -4.60 -20.40 -22.68
C ALA A 153 -5.38 -19.70 -21.55
N ALA A 154 -5.10 -18.42 -21.28
CA ALA A 154 -5.80 -17.65 -20.26
C ALA A 154 -7.28 -17.38 -20.62
N ASN A 155 -7.56 -17.23 -21.91
CA ASN A 155 -8.91 -17.01 -22.43
C ASN A 155 -9.59 -18.31 -22.90
N ALA A 156 -8.96 -19.47 -22.71
CA ALA A 156 -9.55 -20.74 -23.11
C ALA A 156 -10.79 -21.04 -22.24
N PRO A 157 -11.88 -21.53 -22.84
CA PRO A 157 -13.01 -21.99 -22.05
C PRO A 157 -12.62 -23.19 -21.19
N GLU A 158 -13.34 -23.36 -20.08
CA GLU A 158 -13.22 -24.54 -19.22
C GLU A 158 -13.57 -25.84 -19.97
N GLY A 159 -13.05 -26.97 -19.48
CA GLY A 159 -13.40 -28.30 -19.99
C GLY A 159 -14.88 -28.60 -19.78
N LEU A 160 -15.51 -29.28 -20.73
CA LEU A 160 -16.94 -29.63 -20.63
C LEU A 160 -17.22 -30.58 -19.46
N ASP A 161 -16.29 -31.48 -19.18
CA ASP A 161 -16.27 -32.35 -18.01
C ASP A 161 -16.27 -31.57 -16.70
N ASP A 162 -15.43 -30.55 -16.57
CA ASP A 162 -15.41 -29.67 -15.39
C ASP A 162 -16.72 -28.90 -15.25
N VAL A 163 -17.25 -28.38 -16.37
CA VAL A 163 -18.50 -27.62 -16.39
C VAL A 163 -19.69 -28.47 -15.93
N TYR A 164 -19.75 -29.75 -16.28
CA TYR A 164 -20.86 -30.65 -15.92
C TYR A 164 -20.69 -31.33 -14.55
N THR A 165 -19.48 -31.42 -14.02
CA THR A 165 -19.21 -32.10 -12.74
C THR A 165 -19.09 -31.15 -11.54
N ARG A 166 -18.81 -29.86 -11.77
CA ARG A 166 -18.72 -28.86 -10.71
C ARG A 166 -20.07 -28.63 -10.00
N GLY A 167 -20.01 -28.31 -8.71
CA GLY A 167 -21.20 -27.93 -7.95
C GLY A 167 -21.86 -26.64 -8.47
N THR A 168 -23.16 -26.50 -8.25
CA THR A 168 -23.94 -25.34 -8.69
C THR A 168 -23.84 -24.18 -7.70
N ILE A 169 -23.47 -22.98 -8.17
CA ILE A 169 -23.57 -21.72 -7.42
C ILE A 169 -24.63 -20.86 -8.12
N THR A 170 -25.54 -20.25 -7.35
CA THR A 170 -26.57 -19.39 -7.93
C THR A 170 -25.95 -18.10 -8.49
N GLN A 171 -26.48 -17.59 -9.60
CA GLN A 171 -25.97 -16.37 -10.23
C GLN A 171 -26.07 -15.15 -9.29
N HIS A 172 -27.10 -15.11 -8.44
CA HIS A 172 -27.28 -14.01 -7.48
C HIS A 172 -26.17 -13.94 -6.44
N THR A 173 -25.56 -15.08 -6.07
CA THR A 173 -24.40 -15.11 -5.18
C THR A 173 -23.11 -14.64 -5.88
N LEU A 174 -23.01 -14.86 -7.20
CA LEU A 174 -21.85 -14.43 -8.00
C LEU A 174 -21.90 -12.94 -8.36
N ASP A 175 -23.11 -12.39 -8.53
CA ASP A 175 -23.29 -10.96 -8.79
C ASP A 175 -23.07 -10.14 -7.51
N THR A 176 -21.81 -9.78 -7.27
CA THR A 176 -21.38 -9.01 -6.10
C THR A 176 -21.52 -7.50 -6.32
N LYS A 177 -22.17 -7.07 -7.39
CA LYS A 177 -22.33 -5.65 -7.70
C LYS A 177 -23.26 -4.98 -6.68
N VAL A 178 -22.69 -4.19 -5.78
CA VAL A 178 -23.47 -3.38 -4.84
C VAL A 178 -23.94 -2.10 -5.52
N ILE A 179 -25.25 -2.00 -5.74
CA ILE A 179 -25.91 -0.81 -6.25
C ILE A 179 -26.30 0.08 -5.06
N ARG A 180 -26.24 1.40 -5.25
CA ARG A 180 -26.71 2.35 -4.22
C ARG A 180 -28.21 2.15 -3.99
N ASP A 181 -28.58 2.11 -2.72
CA ASP A 181 -29.96 2.02 -2.29
C ASP A 181 -30.82 3.12 -2.92
N PRO A 182 -31.96 2.78 -3.58
CA PRO A 182 -32.85 3.78 -4.17
C PRO A 182 -33.38 4.79 -3.14
N GLU A 183 -33.57 4.37 -1.88
CA GLU A 183 -34.12 5.21 -0.81
C GLU A 183 -33.04 5.99 -0.05
N TYR A 184 -31.80 6.01 -0.54
CA TYR A 184 -30.67 6.63 0.17
C TYR A 184 -30.96 8.08 0.60
N ASN A 185 -31.56 8.87 -0.30
CA ASN A 185 -31.77 10.30 -0.05
C ASN A 185 -32.78 10.52 1.09
N GLU A 186 -33.84 9.71 1.13
CA GLU A 186 -34.86 9.79 2.18
C GLU A 186 -34.28 9.40 3.53
N ARG A 187 -33.57 8.26 3.60
CA ARG A 187 -32.89 7.83 4.84
C ARG A 187 -31.83 8.83 5.32
N GLN A 188 -31.15 9.50 4.39
CA GLN A 188 -30.18 10.53 4.75
C GLN A 188 -30.87 11.74 5.41
N LEU A 189 -32.01 12.19 4.88
CA LEU A 189 -32.78 13.29 5.45
C LEU A 189 -33.34 12.92 6.84
N GLU A 190 -33.89 11.71 6.99
CA GLU A 190 -34.34 11.22 8.29
C GLU A 190 -33.20 11.14 9.31
N SER A 191 -32.03 10.64 8.89
CA SER A 191 -30.86 10.56 9.76
C SER A 191 -30.41 11.94 10.21
N LYS A 192 -30.41 12.94 9.32
CA LYS A 192 -30.06 14.33 9.67
C LYS A 192 -31.02 14.89 10.69
N ALA A 193 -32.33 14.74 10.48
CA ALA A 193 -33.35 15.22 11.42
C ALA A 193 -33.19 14.58 12.81
N ARG A 194 -32.93 13.27 12.89
CA ARG A 194 -32.66 12.58 14.17
C ARG A 194 -31.41 13.12 14.86
N THR A 195 -30.35 13.33 14.10
CA THR A 195 -29.10 13.87 14.62
C THR A 195 -29.30 15.31 15.13
N GLU A 196 -30.01 16.16 14.39
CA GLU A 196 -30.34 17.53 14.78
C GLU A 196 -31.16 17.58 16.08
N ALA A 197 -32.15 16.69 16.23
CA ALA A 197 -32.93 16.59 17.47
C ALA A 197 -32.06 16.23 18.70
N ILE A 198 -31.10 15.32 18.54
CA ILE A 198 -30.15 14.96 19.62
C ILE A 198 -29.26 16.16 19.97
N TYR A 199 -28.80 16.91 18.98
CA TYR A 199 -28.00 18.12 19.22
C TYR A 199 -28.82 19.20 19.92
N HIS A 200 -30.09 19.36 19.56
CA HIS A 200 -31.01 20.28 20.21
C HIS A 200 -31.19 19.93 21.70
N ALA A 201 -31.52 18.68 22.02
CA ALA A 201 -31.69 18.22 23.39
C ALA A 201 -30.41 18.41 24.24
N LYS A 202 -29.23 18.17 23.66
CA LYS A 202 -27.94 18.46 24.32
C LYS A 202 -27.72 19.95 24.55
N SER A 203 -28.16 20.80 23.62
CA SER A 203 -28.08 22.25 23.76
C SER A 203 -29.00 22.74 24.88
N GLU A 204 -30.23 22.22 24.94
CA GLU A 204 -31.20 22.52 26.00
C GLU A 204 -30.68 22.11 27.37
N SER A 205 -30.22 20.87 27.53
CA SER A 205 -29.61 20.40 28.79
C SER A 205 -28.43 21.28 29.24
N ARG A 206 -27.64 21.80 28.31
CA ARG A 206 -26.55 22.74 28.63
C ARG A 206 -27.08 24.09 29.10
N LYS A 207 -28.14 24.60 28.47
CA LYS A 207 -28.80 25.87 28.88
C LYS A 207 -29.38 25.72 30.28
N ASP A 208 -30.04 24.60 30.58
CA ASP A 208 -30.61 24.33 31.90
C ASP A 208 -29.52 24.30 32.98
N ALA A 209 -28.38 23.63 32.71
CA ALA A 209 -27.24 23.62 33.62
C ALA A 209 -26.66 25.02 33.87
N LEU A 210 -26.55 25.84 32.82
CA LEU A 210 -26.09 27.23 32.94
C LEU A 210 -27.08 28.09 33.74
N GLN A 211 -28.39 27.89 33.54
CA GLN A 211 -29.41 28.61 34.28
C GLN A 211 -29.39 28.24 35.76
N ARG A 212 -29.18 26.96 36.08
CA ARG A 212 -28.98 26.50 37.46
C ARG A 212 -27.77 27.17 38.10
N LEU A 213 -26.64 27.19 37.39
CA LEU A 213 -25.43 27.88 37.84
C LEU A 213 -25.69 29.38 38.09
N TYR A 214 -26.43 30.05 37.20
CA TYR A 214 -26.78 31.46 37.35
C TYR A 214 -27.59 31.73 38.62
N VAL A 215 -28.53 30.85 38.96
CA VAL A 215 -29.33 30.97 40.19
C VAL A 215 -28.49 30.68 41.44
N GLU A 216 -27.62 29.68 41.41
CA GLU A 216 -26.72 29.34 42.51
C GLU A 216 -25.60 30.36 42.70
N ALA A 217 -25.23 31.11 41.65
CA ALA A 217 -24.22 32.15 41.68
C ALA A 217 -24.54 33.30 42.65
N GLY A 218 -25.81 33.46 43.06
CA GLY A 218 -26.18 34.40 44.12
C GLY A 218 -25.59 34.07 45.49
N ASN A 219 -25.12 32.84 45.70
CA ASN A 219 -24.41 32.42 46.92
C ASN A 219 -22.88 32.42 46.76
N PHE A 220 -22.36 32.73 45.57
CA PHE A 220 -20.92 32.77 45.35
C PHE A 220 -20.34 34.06 45.91
N ILE A 221 -19.18 33.95 46.55
CA ILE A 221 -18.41 35.10 47.02
C ILE A 221 -17.49 35.50 45.88
N VAL A 222 -17.74 36.65 45.26
CA VAL A 222 -16.97 37.12 44.10
C VAL A 222 -16.03 38.27 44.50
N SER A 223 -16.41 39.08 45.48
CA SER A 223 -15.65 40.23 45.96
C SER A 223 -15.02 40.01 47.34
N GLU A 224 -13.92 40.71 47.62
CA GLU A 224 -13.25 40.68 48.92
C GLU A 224 -14.15 41.25 50.04
N ASP A 225 -15.04 42.20 49.70
CA ASP A 225 -16.01 42.79 50.63
C ASP A 225 -17.12 41.80 51.03
N GLU A 226 -17.57 40.95 50.10
CA GLU A 226 -18.51 39.87 50.42
C GLU A 226 -17.83 38.77 51.26
N LEU A 227 -16.55 38.51 50.99
CA LEU A 227 -15.76 37.55 51.75
C LEU A 227 -15.60 37.99 53.20
N SER A 228 -15.18 39.24 53.45
CA SER A 228 -15.00 39.77 54.80
C SER A 228 -16.29 39.71 55.61
N LYS A 229 -17.41 40.14 55.02
CA LYS A 229 -18.74 40.04 55.64
C LYS A 229 -19.13 38.60 55.98
N LYS A 230 -18.90 37.65 55.07
CA LYS A 230 -19.20 36.24 55.32
C LYS A 230 -18.27 35.63 56.36
N VAL A 231 -17.00 36.05 56.41
CA VAL A 231 -16.05 35.63 57.44
C VAL A 231 -16.47 36.14 58.80
N GLU A 232 -16.83 37.42 58.93
CA GLU A 232 -17.32 37.98 60.20
C GLU A 232 -18.63 37.32 60.66
N GLU A 233 -19.53 36.99 59.73
CA GLU A 233 -20.79 36.28 60.01
C GLU A 233 -20.52 34.87 60.54
N VAL A 234 -19.71 34.07 59.82
CA VAL A 234 -19.48 32.64 60.10
C VAL A 234 -18.47 32.40 61.22
N PHE A 235 -17.41 33.21 61.31
CA PHE A 235 -16.34 33.07 62.30
C PHE A 235 -16.54 33.93 63.55
N SER A 236 -17.77 34.29 63.89
CA SER A 236 -18.08 34.95 65.16
C SER A 236 -18.06 33.97 66.33
N GLU A 237 -17.58 34.39 67.50
CA GLU A 237 -17.53 33.56 68.73
C GLU A 237 -18.93 33.05 69.16
N ASN A 238 -19.98 33.73 68.70
CA ASN A 238 -21.36 33.40 68.98
C ASN A 238 -22.07 32.67 67.83
N TYR A 239 -21.41 32.34 66.71
CA TYR A 239 -22.05 31.73 65.54
C TYR A 239 -22.75 30.41 65.88
N PHE A 240 -22.01 29.46 66.46
CA PHE A 240 -22.55 28.15 66.85
C PHE A 240 -23.54 28.26 68.01
N LYS A 241 -23.35 29.21 68.93
CA LYS A 241 -24.28 29.50 70.03
C LYS A 241 -25.60 30.08 69.53
N ALA A 242 -25.55 30.94 68.51
CA ALA A 242 -26.74 31.52 67.88
C ALA A 242 -27.49 30.50 67.01
N TYR A 243 -26.76 29.67 66.27
CA TYR A 243 -27.32 28.59 65.46
C TYR A 243 -27.94 27.49 66.33
N GLY A 244 -27.23 27.02 67.36
CA GLY A 244 -27.70 26.00 68.30
C GLY A 244 -28.97 26.42 69.05
N LYS A 245 -29.11 27.70 69.40
CA LYS A 245 -30.33 28.27 69.98
C LYS A 245 -31.56 28.15 69.07
N GLN A 246 -31.38 28.19 67.75
CA GLN A 246 -32.49 27.99 66.79
C GLN A 246 -33.03 26.54 66.83
N PHE A 247 -32.21 25.58 67.25
CA PHE A 247 -32.54 24.16 67.35
C PHE A 247 -32.62 23.66 68.80
N ALA A 248 -32.80 24.58 69.77
CA ALA A 248 -32.96 24.30 71.19
C ALA A 248 -31.78 23.55 71.86
N ILE A 249 -30.55 23.77 71.38
CA ILE A 249 -29.30 23.28 71.96
C ILE A 249 -28.58 24.47 72.64
N PRO A 250 -28.62 24.59 73.99
CA PRO A 250 -28.25 25.83 74.67
C PRO A 250 -26.74 26.14 74.69
N ASP A 251 -25.86 25.15 74.56
CA ASP A 251 -24.39 25.30 74.67
C ASP A 251 -23.62 24.65 73.50
N ALA A 252 -23.99 24.98 72.26
CA ALA A 252 -23.24 24.51 71.09
C ALA A 252 -21.98 25.37 70.85
N GLU A 253 -20.79 24.76 71.00
CA GLU A 253 -19.51 25.46 70.79
C GLU A 253 -18.80 25.04 69.50
N ASN A 254 -19.15 23.87 68.94
CA ASN A 254 -18.54 23.34 67.74
C ASN A 254 -19.59 22.94 66.67
N VAL A 255 -19.11 22.64 65.45
CA VAL A 255 -19.94 22.20 64.31
C VAL A 255 -20.73 20.92 64.63
N TRP A 256 -20.18 20.02 65.44
CA TRP A 256 -20.78 18.73 65.80
C TRP A 256 -21.92 18.90 66.82
N ASP A 257 -21.80 19.88 67.71
CA ASP A 257 -22.82 20.25 68.68
C ASP A 257 -23.96 21.03 68.00
N ALA A 258 -23.61 21.87 67.01
CA ALA A 258 -24.57 22.72 66.29
C ALA A 258 -25.32 22.00 65.15
N HIS A 259 -24.62 21.19 64.35
CA HIS A 259 -25.18 20.51 63.16
C HIS A 259 -25.33 19.00 63.34
N GLY A 260 -24.84 18.43 64.44
CA GLY A 260 -24.80 16.99 64.65
C GLY A 260 -23.64 16.28 63.93
N PRO A 261 -23.51 14.95 64.11
CA PRO A 261 -22.55 14.18 63.33
C PRO A 261 -22.88 14.25 61.83
N PRO A 262 -21.87 14.20 60.94
CA PRO A 262 -22.06 14.18 59.51
C PRO A 262 -22.97 13.01 59.15
N ILE A 263 -23.77 13.24 58.11
CA ILE A 263 -24.77 12.28 57.68
C ILE A 263 -24.13 10.92 57.37
N THR A 264 -24.57 9.88 58.07
CA THR A 264 -24.10 8.50 57.89
C THR A 264 -25.05 7.76 56.96
N VAL A 265 -24.58 6.66 56.35
CA VAL A 265 -25.45 5.78 55.55
C VAL A 265 -26.66 5.29 56.36
N ARG A 266 -26.47 5.01 57.66
CA ARG A 266 -27.55 4.62 58.57
C ARG A 266 -28.59 5.72 58.73
N SER A 267 -28.19 6.99 58.83
CA SER A 267 -29.12 8.11 58.95
C SER A 267 -29.83 8.42 57.63
N MET A 268 -29.18 8.26 56.47
CA MET A 268 -29.84 8.34 55.16
C MET A 268 -30.96 7.29 55.02
N PHE A 269 -30.70 6.05 55.46
CA PHE A 269 -31.74 5.02 55.46
C PHE A 269 -32.84 5.28 56.49
N ALA A 270 -32.51 5.89 57.62
CA ALA A 270 -33.50 6.25 58.65
C ALA A 270 -34.42 7.38 58.18
N SER A 271 -33.91 8.40 57.48
CA SER A 271 -34.72 9.48 56.90
C SER A 271 -35.65 8.96 55.80
N LEU A 272 -35.16 8.08 54.92
CA LEU A 272 -35.99 7.44 53.89
C LEU A 272 -37.12 6.55 54.48
N LYS A 273 -36.91 5.97 55.66
CA LYS A 273 -37.89 5.12 56.35
C LYS A 273 -38.79 5.89 57.32
N GLY A 274 -38.59 7.20 57.48
CA GLY A 274 -39.31 8.01 58.48
C GLY A 274 -38.98 7.66 59.93
N THR A 275 -37.87 6.95 60.18
CA THR A 275 -37.45 6.47 61.51
C THR A 275 -36.24 7.24 62.06
N SER A 276 -35.96 8.45 61.56
CA SER A 276 -34.84 9.27 62.02
C SER A 276 -35.10 9.82 63.43
N THR A 277 -34.23 9.50 64.37
CA THR A 277 -34.30 9.98 65.77
C THR A 277 -33.50 11.27 66.00
N VAL A 278 -33.02 11.92 64.94
CA VAL A 278 -32.24 13.16 65.01
C VAL A 278 -33.20 14.33 65.23
N ALA A 279 -32.98 15.11 66.30
CA ALA A 279 -33.85 16.23 66.68
C ALA A 279 -33.97 17.31 65.58
N ILE A 280 -32.96 17.46 64.73
CA ILE A 280 -32.95 18.38 63.58
C ILE A 280 -33.94 17.92 62.50
N ASP A 281 -34.03 16.62 62.25
CA ASP A 281 -34.95 16.04 61.27
C ASP A 281 -36.41 16.10 61.76
N TYR A 282 -36.63 16.11 63.07
CA TYR A 282 -37.97 16.29 63.68
C TYR A 282 -38.61 17.65 63.32
N HIS A 283 -37.80 18.68 63.07
CA HIS A 283 -38.27 20.01 62.66
C HIS A 283 -38.40 20.19 61.14
N ARG A 284 -37.83 19.28 60.33
CA ARG A 284 -38.07 19.24 58.88
C ARG A 284 -39.32 18.39 58.61
N SER A 285 -40.47 19.03 58.42
CA SER A 285 -41.70 18.32 58.08
C SER A 285 -41.58 17.60 56.74
N GLU A 286 -42.15 16.40 56.59
CA GLU A 286 -42.26 15.69 55.30
C GLU A 286 -42.91 16.58 54.21
N ALA A 287 -43.76 17.53 54.62
CA ALA A 287 -44.34 18.57 53.77
C ALA A 287 -43.28 19.51 53.14
N SER A 288 -42.16 19.77 53.82
CA SER A 288 -41.08 20.60 53.29
C SER A 288 -40.22 19.87 52.25
N GLU A 289 -39.95 18.57 52.43
CA GLU A 289 -39.21 17.80 51.42
C GLU A 289 -40.04 17.55 50.16
N THR A 290 -41.33 17.25 50.33
CA THR A 290 -42.25 17.02 49.21
C THR A 290 -42.44 18.29 48.39
N THR A 291 -42.52 19.47 49.01
CA THR A 291 -42.59 20.75 48.29
C THR A 291 -41.29 21.08 47.56
N LEU A 292 -40.12 20.75 48.13
CA LEU A 292 -38.84 20.86 47.43
C LEU A 292 -38.78 19.95 46.20
N ARG A 293 -39.19 18.68 46.33
CA ARG A 293 -39.23 17.74 45.19
C ARG A 293 -40.24 18.14 44.12
N GLN A 294 -41.42 18.62 44.51
CA GLN A 294 -42.40 19.16 43.57
C GLN A 294 -41.82 20.36 42.81
N ARG A 295 -41.08 21.22 43.51
CA ARG A 295 -40.41 22.36 42.90
C ARG A 295 -39.29 21.96 41.95
N THR A 296 -38.48 20.94 42.28
CA THR A 296 -37.43 20.46 41.37
C THR A 296 -38.03 19.81 40.12
N VAL A 297 -39.08 19.00 40.28
CA VAL A 297 -39.78 18.37 39.14
C VAL A 297 -40.43 19.42 38.25
N ALA A 298 -41.09 20.43 38.84
CA ALA A 298 -41.65 21.54 38.08
C ALA A 298 -40.55 22.32 37.34
N ALA A 299 -39.44 22.61 38.00
CA ALA A 299 -38.31 23.32 37.42
C ALA A 299 -37.70 22.58 36.21
N GLU A 300 -37.47 21.27 36.33
CA GLU A 300 -36.95 20.42 35.26
C GLU A 300 -37.93 20.31 34.08
N LEU A 301 -39.24 20.24 34.35
CA LEU A 301 -40.25 20.13 33.31
C LEU A 301 -40.48 21.46 32.56
N THR A 302 -40.39 22.60 33.26
CA THR A 302 -40.62 23.93 32.68
C THR A 302 -39.36 24.60 32.13
N GLY A 303 -38.17 24.00 32.29
CA GLY A 303 -36.89 24.58 31.86
C GLY A 303 -36.53 25.86 32.64
N GLY A 304 -36.94 25.96 33.91
CA GLY A 304 -36.79 27.16 34.72
C GLY A 304 -36.05 26.87 36.02
N ALA A 305 -34.86 27.46 36.23
CA ALA A 305 -34.14 27.33 37.49
C ALA A 305 -34.85 28.10 38.62
N MET A 306 -35.44 27.37 39.57
CA MET A 306 -36.05 27.96 40.76
C MET A 306 -35.10 27.84 41.96
N SER A 307 -34.64 28.97 42.49
CA SER A 307 -33.72 29.02 43.65
C SER A 307 -34.29 28.31 44.88
N ALA A 308 -33.61 27.26 45.37
CA ALA A 308 -33.93 26.59 46.64
C ALA A 308 -33.47 27.39 47.88
N GLY A 309 -33.26 28.71 47.77
CA GLY A 309 -33.03 29.56 48.93
C GLY A 309 -34.25 29.57 49.86
N PRO A 310 -34.07 29.64 51.19
CA PRO A 310 -35.17 29.85 52.11
C PRO A 310 -35.88 31.15 51.69
N SER A 311 -37.21 31.12 51.62
CA SER A 311 -38.00 32.33 51.41
C SER A 311 -37.69 33.30 52.56
N SER A 312 -36.79 34.25 52.34
CA SER A 312 -36.64 35.39 53.22
C SER A 312 -38.02 36.03 53.32
N LYS A 313 -38.62 35.97 54.51
CA LYS A 313 -39.83 36.73 54.81
C LYS A 313 -39.45 38.19 54.59
N ARG A 314 -39.97 38.79 53.51
CA ARG A 314 -40.03 40.25 53.37
C ARG A 314 -40.83 40.75 54.59
N ASN A 315 -40.16 41.51 55.45
CA ASN A 315 -40.83 42.49 56.28
C ASN A 315 -41.15 43.70 55.40
#